data_AF-A0A498PQF7-F1
#
_entry.id   AF-A0A498PQF7-F1
#
_cell.length_a   1.000
_cell.length_b   1.000
_cell.length_c   1.000
_cell.angle_alpha   90.00
_cell.angle_beta   90.00
_cell.angle_gamma   90.00
#
_symmetry.space_group_name_H-M   'P 1'
#
loop_
_entity.id
_entity.type
_entity.pdbx_description
1 polymer ?
#
loop_
_entity_poly.entity_id
_entity_poly.type
_entity_poly.pdbx_seq_one_letter_code
_entity_poly.pdbx_strand_id
1 'polypeptide(L)'
;MTHESTAAWQELLDTLGDLDRGFLDGERAVTDDRHIADGYRILAATLGVAFDAYLFPEPGRPQFVAVNTPFRRDRRWGGDNTDAYYFMCPVDPARRYRISGNRGDSVYFSVTAYNEPSPGAWSDQVVAIVRDSDLDIDADGNFSFELGPTPDAAVLMTRDYQADPLTGRPVTWTAEALDAPDPIRHGDAETAARLRAAAAWMRTMFAIVPLAVGTRATDDHALGHETDYAANGFAAPYQVPDANFGWSARDACYSYGSFVLDDDEALVITHRPPPCRFWNLVVWNQFMATYGPADARCSINGHSAAVNSDGSVTIVLSRGVSHHPNSLTTLGYPRGNLAFRWFLTDELPARPATELVPLADAPTAVH
;
A
#
# COMPACT_ATOMS: atom_id res chain seq x y z
N MET A 1 22.61 4.84 36.83
CA MET A 1 21.71 5.61 35.95
C MET A 1 21.34 4.70 34.81
N THR A 2 20.06 4.42 34.62
CA THR A 2 19.57 3.70 33.43
C THR A 2 19.35 4.73 32.33
N HIS A 3 19.97 4.52 31.17
CA HIS A 3 19.79 5.37 29.99
C HIS A 3 18.32 5.36 29.55
N GLU A 4 17.79 6.51 29.13
CA GLU A 4 16.40 6.62 28.65
C GLU A 4 16.18 5.75 27.41
N SER A 5 17.17 5.68 26.53
CA SER A 5 17.17 4.81 25.36
C SER A 5 17.08 3.32 25.73
N THR A 6 17.65 2.90 26.85
CA THR A 6 17.52 1.52 27.35
C THR A 6 16.08 1.22 27.77
N ALA A 7 15.43 2.16 28.47
CA ALA A 7 14.03 2.00 28.84
C ALA A 7 13.12 1.96 27.61
N ALA A 8 13.28 2.90 26.68
CA ALA A 8 12.50 2.95 25.44
C ALA A 8 12.72 1.72 24.54
N TRP A 9 13.93 1.14 24.53
CA TRP A 9 14.19 -0.11 23.83
C TRP A 9 13.40 -1.28 24.42
N GLN A 10 13.36 -1.41 25.75
CA GLN A 10 12.54 -2.44 26.41
C GLN A 10 11.05 -2.20 26.16
N GLU A 11 10.57 -0.97 26.21
CA GLU A 11 9.18 -0.63 25.87
C GLU A 11 8.81 -1.05 24.43
N LEU A 12 9.73 -0.86 23.46
CA LEU A 12 9.54 -1.34 22.09
C LEU A 12 9.49 -2.87 22.02
N LEU A 13 10.38 -3.58 22.73
CA LEU A 13 10.37 -5.05 22.77
C LEU A 13 9.07 -5.59 23.38
N ASP A 14 8.61 -5.02 24.50
CA ASP A 14 7.35 -5.38 25.14
C ASP A 14 6.17 -5.13 24.18
N THR A 15 6.19 -4.00 23.46
CA THR A 15 5.19 -3.70 22.42
C THR A 15 5.17 -4.79 21.35
N LEU A 16 6.33 -5.15 20.80
CA LEU A 16 6.42 -6.16 19.75
C LEU A 16 5.97 -7.54 20.23
N GLY A 17 6.25 -7.89 21.49
CA GLY A 17 5.85 -9.15 22.10
C GLY A 17 4.34 -9.29 22.35
N ASP A 18 3.60 -8.18 22.38
CA ASP A 18 2.15 -8.18 22.61
C ASP A 18 1.31 -8.05 21.33
N LEU A 19 1.89 -7.56 20.22
CA LEU A 19 1.14 -7.26 18.99
C LEU A 19 0.63 -8.49 18.25
N ASP A 20 1.21 -9.67 18.49
CA ASP A 20 0.78 -10.91 17.84
C ASP A 20 -0.64 -11.34 18.22
N ARG A 21 -1.07 -11.00 19.44
CA ARG A 21 -2.47 -11.18 19.88
C ARG A 21 -3.47 -10.53 18.94
N GLY A 22 -3.09 -9.45 18.25
CA GLY A 22 -3.95 -8.79 17.26
C GLY A 22 -4.34 -9.68 16.07
N PHE A 23 -3.55 -10.72 15.76
CA PHE A 23 -3.86 -11.70 14.73
C PHE A 23 -3.99 -13.15 15.26
N LEU A 24 -3.68 -13.41 16.53
CA LEU A 24 -3.88 -14.72 17.15
C LEU A 24 -5.23 -14.84 17.88
N ASP A 25 -5.77 -13.72 18.36
CA ASP A 25 -6.95 -13.70 19.22
C ASP A 25 -8.11 -12.86 18.63
N GLY A 26 -9.33 -13.13 19.08
CA GLY A 26 -10.52 -12.35 18.76
C GLY A 26 -11.08 -12.58 17.35
N GLU A 27 -11.99 -11.70 16.91
CA GLU A 27 -12.73 -11.84 15.65
C GLU A 27 -11.85 -11.72 14.39
N ARG A 28 -10.65 -11.13 14.54
CA ARG A 28 -9.67 -10.96 13.46
C ARG A 28 -8.58 -12.02 13.46
N ALA A 29 -8.68 -13.03 14.33
CA ALA A 29 -7.71 -14.11 14.39
C ALA A 29 -7.60 -14.82 13.05
N VAL A 30 -6.36 -14.97 12.56
CA VAL A 30 -6.09 -15.84 11.41
C VAL A 30 -6.03 -17.29 11.87
N THR A 31 -6.46 -18.22 11.03
CA THR A 31 -6.80 -19.59 11.46
C THR A 31 -5.86 -20.68 10.94
N ASP A 32 -4.96 -20.36 10.01
CA ASP A 32 -4.01 -21.32 9.44
C ASP A 32 -2.55 -20.90 9.64
N ASP A 33 -1.66 -21.91 9.68
CA ASP A 33 -0.23 -21.75 9.95
C ASP A 33 0.46 -20.76 9.00
N ARG A 34 0.00 -20.66 7.75
CA ARG A 34 0.59 -19.76 6.76
C ARG A 34 0.25 -18.32 7.08
N HIS A 35 -1.01 -18.00 7.40
CA HIS A 35 -1.37 -16.65 7.82
C HIS A 35 -0.75 -16.27 9.17
N ILE A 36 -0.62 -17.21 10.12
CA ILE A 36 0.10 -16.96 11.38
C ILE A 36 1.56 -16.56 11.09
N ALA A 37 2.24 -17.31 10.21
CA ALA A 37 3.59 -16.98 9.80
C ALA A 37 3.66 -15.62 9.09
N ASP A 38 2.69 -15.30 8.22
CA ASP A 38 2.59 -13.99 7.58
C ASP A 38 2.43 -12.85 8.61
N GLY A 39 1.69 -13.08 9.69
CA GLY A 39 1.54 -12.16 10.84
C GLY A 39 2.89 -11.75 11.45
N TYR A 40 3.77 -12.71 11.70
CA TYR A 40 5.13 -12.42 12.20
C TYR A 40 6.04 -11.78 11.14
N ARG A 41 5.86 -12.13 9.86
CA ARG A 41 6.61 -11.47 8.76
C ARG A 41 6.20 -10.00 8.62
N ILE A 42 4.91 -9.68 8.74
CA ILE A 42 4.42 -8.30 8.68
C ILE A 42 4.85 -7.51 9.92
N LEU A 43 4.98 -8.13 11.10
CA LEU A 43 5.56 -7.49 12.29
C LEU A 43 6.98 -6.99 11.99
N ALA A 44 7.84 -7.84 11.44
CA ALA A 44 9.21 -7.49 11.10
C ALA A 44 9.30 -6.46 9.95
N ALA A 45 8.47 -6.61 8.92
CA ALA A 45 8.43 -5.67 7.80
C ALA A 45 8.01 -4.27 8.25
N THR A 46 6.94 -4.19 9.04
CA THR A 46 6.41 -2.95 9.61
C THR A 46 7.43 -2.32 10.54
N LEU A 47 8.06 -3.07 11.46
CA LEU A 47 9.13 -2.52 12.32
C LEU A 47 10.27 -1.90 11.51
N GLY A 48 10.65 -2.52 10.40
CA GLY A 48 11.63 -1.96 9.48
C GLY A 48 11.24 -0.59 8.94
N VAL A 49 9.98 -0.43 8.51
CA VAL A 49 9.42 0.87 8.06
C VAL A 49 9.38 1.87 9.22
N ALA A 50 9.02 1.44 10.42
CA ALA A 50 9.02 2.31 11.60
C ALA A 50 10.40 2.90 11.86
N PHE A 51 11.46 2.11 11.70
CA PHE A 51 12.82 2.62 11.84
C PHE A 51 13.24 3.55 10.70
N ASP A 52 12.85 3.23 9.46
CA ASP A 52 13.06 4.11 8.30
C ASP A 52 12.33 5.46 8.48
N ALA A 53 11.18 5.48 9.18
CA ALA A 53 10.36 6.66 9.40
C ALA A 53 10.76 7.49 10.64
N TYR A 54 11.22 6.85 11.72
CA TYR A 54 11.35 7.50 13.03
C TYR A 54 12.73 7.41 13.66
N LEU A 55 13.49 6.33 13.45
CA LEU A 55 14.73 6.10 14.19
C LEU A 55 15.96 6.63 13.46
N PHE A 56 16.13 6.22 12.20
CA PHE A 56 17.29 6.54 11.39
C PHE A 56 17.27 7.86 10.60
N PRO A 57 16.13 8.58 10.43
CA PRO A 57 16.14 9.80 9.65
C PRO A 57 17.07 10.89 10.19
N GLU A 58 17.63 11.64 9.25
CA GLU A 58 18.42 12.85 9.48
C GLU A 58 17.86 13.96 8.57
N PRO A 59 16.83 14.72 8.98
CA PRO A 59 16.14 15.66 8.09
C PRO A 59 17.02 16.79 7.50
N GLY A 60 18.17 17.09 8.12
CA GLY A 60 19.19 17.99 7.55
C GLY A 60 20.04 17.35 6.45
N ARG A 61 20.01 16.02 6.32
CA ARG A 61 20.68 15.20 5.29
C ARG A 61 19.65 14.24 4.68
N PRO A 62 18.62 14.78 4.00
CA PRO A 62 17.48 14.01 3.57
C PRO A 62 17.89 12.90 2.59
N GLN A 63 17.23 11.75 2.69
CA GLN A 63 17.40 10.64 1.78
C GLN A 63 16.06 9.98 1.52
N PHE A 64 15.77 9.70 0.25
CA PHE A 64 14.68 8.83 -0.13
C PHE A 64 15.07 7.37 0.11
N VAL A 65 14.37 6.71 1.03
CA VAL A 65 14.52 5.29 1.34
C VAL A 65 13.34 4.54 0.73
N ALA A 66 13.62 3.52 -0.07
CA ALA A 66 12.55 2.68 -0.63
C ALA A 66 11.80 2.02 0.53
N VAL A 67 10.48 2.11 0.59
CA VAL A 67 9.66 1.46 1.63
C VAL A 67 8.74 0.40 1.06
N ASN A 68 8.50 0.40 -0.25
CA ASN A 68 7.79 -0.64 -0.97
C ASN A 68 8.16 -0.57 -2.46
N THR A 69 8.47 -1.69 -3.10
CA THR A 69 8.74 -1.74 -4.55
C THR A 69 8.22 -3.06 -5.14
N PRO A 70 8.04 -3.15 -6.46
CA PRO A 70 7.61 -4.39 -7.12
C PRO A 70 8.51 -5.60 -6.81
N PHE A 71 9.79 -5.37 -6.49
CA PHE A 71 10.79 -6.43 -6.33
C PHE A 71 11.30 -6.61 -4.90
N ARG A 72 10.97 -5.69 -3.98
CA ARG A 72 11.44 -5.77 -2.59
C ARG A 72 10.63 -6.80 -1.82
N ARG A 73 11.28 -7.77 -1.17
CA ARG A 73 10.62 -8.88 -0.47
C ARG A 73 10.47 -8.66 1.04
N ASP A 74 11.32 -7.85 1.65
CA ASP A 74 11.38 -7.59 3.10
C ASP A 74 10.48 -6.42 3.56
N ARG A 75 9.79 -5.75 2.62
CA ARG A 75 8.92 -4.59 2.87
C ARG A 75 7.62 -4.69 2.08
N ARG A 76 6.82 -5.71 2.39
CA ARG A 76 5.45 -5.90 1.88
C ARG A 76 4.48 -5.52 2.99
N TRP A 77 3.96 -4.30 2.93
CA TRP A 77 3.13 -3.72 4.00
C TRP A 77 2.22 -2.63 3.44
N GLY A 78 1.18 -2.26 4.21
CA GLY A 78 0.41 -1.04 3.98
C GLY A 78 -0.48 -1.06 2.72
N GLY A 79 -0.82 -2.23 2.18
CA GLY A 79 -1.52 -2.33 0.90
C GLY A 79 -0.56 -2.16 -0.25
N ASP A 80 0.41 -3.07 -0.32
CA ASP A 80 1.45 -3.03 -1.33
C ASP A 80 0.87 -3.05 -2.74
N ASN A 81 1.60 -2.43 -3.66
CA ASN A 81 1.20 -2.37 -5.05
C ASN A 81 2.31 -2.94 -5.93
N THR A 82 1.97 -3.94 -6.72
CA THR A 82 2.90 -4.64 -7.61
C THR A 82 3.44 -3.77 -8.73
N ASP A 83 2.76 -2.66 -9.03
CA ASP A 83 3.09 -1.76 -10.14
C ASP A 83 3.78 -0.48 -9.70
N ALA A 84 4.03 -0.29 -8.39
CA ALA A 84 4.50 1.00 -7.87
C ALA A 84 5.74 0.92 -6.98
N TYR A 85 6.59 1.92 -7.15
CA TYR A 85 7.73 2.21 -6.30
C TYR A 85 7.36 3.33 -5.32
N TYR A 86 7.59 3.07 -4.04
CA TYR A 86 7.34 4.02 -2.96
C TYR A 86 8.63 4.27 -2.20
N PHE A 87 9.00 5.55 -2.10
CA PHE A 87 10.10 6.00 -1.28
C PHE A 87 9.60 6.97 -0.23
N MET A 88 10.26 6.95 0.92
CA MET A 88 9.99 7.82 2.04
C MET A 88 11.20 8.71 2.31
N CYS A 89 10.96 9.97 2.65
CA CYS A 89 11.99 10.88 3.14
C CYS A 89 11.39 11.75 4.25
N PRO A 90 11.66 11.45 5.54
CA PRO A 90 11.28 12.35 6.62
C PRO A 90 11.98 13.70 6.49
N VAL A 91 11.26 14.77 6.82
CA VAL A 91 11.68 16.16 6.60
C VAL A 91 11.44 17.02 7.83
N ASP A 92 12.15 18.13 7.93
CA ASP A 92 11.96 19.15 8.95
C ASP A 92 11.03 20.23 8.37
N PRO A 93 9.87 20.51 8.99
CA PRO A 93 8.91 21.47 8.46
C PRO A 93 9.45 22.90 8.36
N ALA A 94 10.53 23.22 9.08
CA ALA A 94 11.17 24.53 9.05
C ALA A 94 12.23 24.68 7.94
N ARG A 95 12.67 23.57 7.32
CA ARG A 95 13.74 23.57 6.31
C ARG A 95 13.22 23.69 4.89
N ARG A 96 14.11 24.10 4.00
CA ARG A 96 13.90 24.07 2.54
C ARG A 96 14.71 22.95 1.91
N TYR A 97 14.11 22.35 0.89
CA TYR A 97 14.69 21.21 0.19
C TYR A 97 14.69 21.44 -1.31
N ARG A 98 15.71 20.95 -2.00
CA ARG A 98 15.67 20.71 -3.44
C ARG A 98 15.42 19.24 -3.68
N ILE A 99 14.39 18.94 -4.46
CA ILE A 99 14.05 17.58 -4.88
C ILE A 99 14.27 17.52 -6.38
N SER A 100 15.02 16.51 -6.83
CA SER A 100 15.33 16.33 -8.24
C SER A 100 15.39 14.85 -8.60
N GLY A 101 15.41 14.57 -9.89
CA GLY A 101 15.35 13.20 -10.36
C GLY A 101 15.18 13.06 -11.86
N ASN A 102 14.94 11.84 -12.28
CA ASN A 102 14.56 11.50 -13.65
C ASN A 102 13.29 10.64 -13.63
N ARG A 103 12.30 10.99 -14.47
CA ARG A 103 10.98 10.35 -14.49
C ARG A 103 10.98 8.88 -14.90
N GLY A 104 12.06 8.40 -15.52
CA GLY A 104 12.10 7.07 -16.11
C GLY A 104 10.92 6.85 -17.06
N ASP A 105 10.27 5.70 -16.94
CA ASP A 105 9.12 5.30 -17.76
C ASP A 105 7.80 5.36 -16.98
N SER A 106 7.78 6.13 -15.88
CA SER A 106 6.60 6.30 -15.04
C SER A 106 5.40 6.81 -15.82
N VAL A 107 4.26 6.16 -15.61
CA VAL A 107 2.97 6.61 -16.16
C VAL A 107 2.30 7.63 -15.25
N TYR A 108 2.60 7.62 -13.95
CA TYR A 108 2.19 8.64 -12.99
C TYR A 108 3.18 8.62 -11.83
N PHE A 109 3.71 9.78 -11.47
CA PHE A 109 4.46 9.93 -10.23
C PHE A 109 4.09 11.18 -9.45
N SER A 110 4.31 11.12 -8.14
CA SER A 110 4.06 12.23 -7.22
C SER A 110 5.00 12.21 -6.03
N VAL A 111 5.19 13.37 -5.39
CA VAL A 111 5.68 13.50 -4.01
C VAL A 111 4.56 14.10 -3.17
N THR A 112 4.19 13.43 -2.09
CA THR A 112 3.17 13.92 -1.17
C THR A 112 3.78 14.15 0.21
N ALA A 113 3.60 15.34 0.76
CA ALA A 113 3.95 15.68 2.13
C ALA A 113 2.78 15.34 3.06
N TYR A 114 3.06 14.60 4.12
CA TYR A 114 2.11 14.20 5.14
C TYR A 114 2.50 14.77 6.50
N ASN A 115 1.50 15.01 7.34
CA ASN A 115 1.72 15.45 8.70
C ASN A 115 2.00 14.27 9.66
N GLU A 116 2.31 14.63 10.89
CA GLU A 116 2.40 13.73 12.02
C GLU A 116 1.78 14.44 13.25
N PRO A 117 0.54 14.09 13.64
CA PRO A 117 -0.16 14.79 14.73
C PRO A 117 0.56 14.72 16.08
N SER A 118 1.28 13.63 16.32
CA SER A 118 2.17 13.43 17.47
C SER A 118 3.20 12.35 17.14
N PRO A 119 4.35 12.28 17.83
CA PRO A 119 5.41 11.32 17.50
C PRO A 119 4.91 9.86 17.43
N GLY A 120 5.05 9.23 16.27
CA GLY A 120 4.59 7.88 15.95
C GLY A 120 3.11 7.77 15.59
N ALA A 121 2.34 8.85 15.65
CA ALA A 121 0.98 8.85 15.13
C ALA A 121 1.01 8.76 13.61
N TRP A 122 0.04 8.02 13.06
CA TRP A 122 -0.13 8.02 11.63
C TRP A 122 -0.69 9.37 11.17
N SER A 123 -0.31 9.77 9.96
CA SER A 123 -0.81 10.99 9.32
C SER A 123 -2.34 11.00 9.30
N ASP A 124 -2.93 12.17 9.51
CA ASP A 124 -4.36 12.42 9.30
C ASP A 124 -4.64 13.49 8.23
N GLN A 125 -3.57 14.05 7.64
CA GLN A 125 -3.66 15.13 6.67
C GLN A 125 -2.60 15.05 5.56
N VAL A 126 -3.04 15.29 4.33
CA VAL A 126 -2.15 15.65 3.22
C VAL A 126 -1.80 17.15 3.32
N VAL A 127 -0.53 17.47 3.51
CA VAL A 127 -0.04 18.85 3.66
C VAL A 127 0.20 19.49 2.29
N ALA A 128 0.86 18.75 1.39
CA ALA A 128 1.15 19.19 0.04
C ALA A 128 1.27 17.99 -0.91
N ILE A 129 1.04 18.22 -2.19
CA ILE A 129 1.27 17.24 -3.25
C ILE A 129 1.88 17.93 -4.46
N VAL A 130 2.91 17.32 -5.02
CA VAL A 130 3.51 17.69 -6.31
C VAL A 130 3.40 16.49 -7.21
N ARG A 131 2.67 16.63 -8.31
CA ARG A 131 2.52 15.60 -9.34
C ARG A 131 3.47 15.86 -10.48
N ASP A 132 3.71 14.83 -11.28
CA ASP A 132 4.43 14.96 -12.53
C ASP A 132 3.82 16.00 -13.50
N SER A 133 2.50 16.20 -13.49
CA SER A 133 1.81 17.24 -14.25
C SER A 133 2.09 18.66 -13.76
N ASP A 134 2.63 18.81 -12.55
CA ASP A 134 2.96 20.10 -11.93
C ASP A 134 4.43 20.48 -12.19
N LEU A 135 5.21 19.62 -12.87
CA LEU A 135 6.65 19.77 -13.04
C LEU A 135 7.03 20.09 -14.49
N ASP A 136 8.03 20.97 -14.63
CA ASP A 136 8.78 21.10 -15.87
C ASP A 136 9.78 19.94 -15.97
N ILE A 137 9.53 19.04 -16.92
CA ILE A 137 10.39 17.89 -17.21
C ILE A 137 11.09 18.12 -18.54
N ASP A 138 12.42 18.04 -18.56
CA ASP A 138 13.21 18.25 -19.77
C ASP A 138 13.11 17.07 -20.76
N ALA A 139 13.72 17.23 -21.94
CA ALA A 139 13.70 16.20 -22.98
C ALA A 139 14.41 14.89 -22.60
N ASP A 140 15.32 14.93 -21.61
CA ASP A 140 16.02 13.77 -21.08
C ASP A 140 15.24 13.12 -19.92
N GLY A 141 14.12 13.72 -19.51
CA GLY A 141 13.24 13.24 -18.44
C GLY A 141 13.62 13.75 -17.05
N ASN A 142 14.55 14.70 -16.93
CA ASN A 142 14.96 15.22 -15.63
C ASN A 142 13.99 16.28 -15.11
N PHE A 143 13.85 16.33 -13.80
CA PHE A 143 13.08 17.35 -13.09
C PHE A 143 13.83 17.85 -11.86
N SER A 144 13.52 19.07 -11.44
CA SER A 144 13.98 19.64 -10.19
C SER A 144 13.01 20.70 -9.69
N PHE A 145 12.69 20.69 -8.40
CA PHE A 145 11.87 21.71 -7.76
C PHE A 145 12.33 21.95 -6.32
N GLU A 146 12.00 23.13 -5.78
CA GLU A 146 12.21 23.45 -4.37
C GLU A 146 10.93 23.22 -3.58
N LEU A 147 11.06 22.67 -2.39
CA LEU A 147 9.98 22.45 -1.45
C LEU A 147 10.31 23.13 -0.12
N GLY A 148 9.35 23.92 0.37
CA GLY A 148 9.32 24.42 1.73
C GLY A 148 9.86 25.84 1.94
N PRO A 149 9.88 26.32 3.20
CA PRO A 149 9.47 25.60 4.40
C PRO A 149 8.01 25.16 4.31
N THR A 150 7.71 23.95 4.77
CA THR A 150 6.37 23.36 4.68
C THR A 150 5.91 23.05 6.10
N PRO A 151 5.25 24.00 6.77
CA PRO A 151 4.68 23.77 8.10
C PRO A 151 3.86 22.47 8.13
N ASP A 152 3.94 21.77 9.25
CA ASP A 152 3.26 20.50 9.52
C ASP A 152 3.73 19.28 8.72
N ALA A 153 4.57 19.43 7.68
CA ALA A 153 5.11 18.29 6.95
C ALA A 153 6.17 17.55 7.77
N ALA A 154 5.91 16.27 8.07
CA ALA A 154 6.83 15.38 8.76
C ALA A 154 7.55 14.43 7.79
N VAL A 155 6.87 14.02 6.71
CA VAL A 155 7.40 13.04 5.78
C VAL A 155 6.94 13.26 4.35
N LEU A 156 7.87 13.09 3.41
CA LEU A 156 7.59 12.99 1.99
C LEU A 156 7.46 11.52 1.61
N MET A 157 6.35 11.17 0.96
CA MET A 157 6.15 9.85 0.36
C MET A 157 6.04 10.01 -1.15
N THR A 158 6.88 9.29 -1.89
CA THR A 158 6.80 9.24 -3.35
C THR A 158 5.89 8.10 -3.79
N ARG A 159 5.29 8.30 -4.96
CA ARG A 159 4.59 7.26 -5.70
C ARG A 159 5.10 7.31 -7.11
N ASP A 160 5.48 6.17 -7.64
CA ASP A 160 5.88 6.01 -9.03
C ASP A 160 5.18 4.75 -9.54
N TYR A 161 4.16 4.94 -10.37
CA TYR A 161 3.40 3.86 -11.00
C TYR A 161 3.95 3.57 -12.39
N GLN A 162 4.20 2.30 -12.66
CA GLN A 162 4.71 1.78 -13.92
C GLN A 162 3.60 1.06 -14.68
N ALA A 163 3.56 1.23 -16.01
CA ALA A 163 2.68 0.42 -16.85
C ALA A 163 3.10 -1.06 -16.82
N ASP A 164 4.39 -1.31 -16.92
CA ASP A 164 5.00 -2.63 -16.76
C ASP A 164 6.24 -2.52 -15.85
N PRO A 165 6.15 -2.91 -14.57
CA PRO A 165 7.28 -2.85 -13.65
C PRO A 165 8.43 -3.81 -14.02
N LEU A 166 8.22 -4.83 -14.87
CA LEU A 166 9.26 -5.76 -15.29
C LEU A 166 10.23 -5.15 -16.31
N THR A 167 9.77 -4.16 -17.06
CA THR A 167 10.56 -3.53 -18.14
C THR A 167 10.76 -2.03 -17.95
N GLY A 168 9.88 -1.36 -17.20
CA GLY A 168 9.93 0.08 -16.96
C GLY A 168 11.05 0.51 -16.03
N ARG A 169 11.66 1.65 -16.34
CA ARG A 169 12.65 2.30 -15.48
C ARG A 169 11.92 3.14 -14.41
N PRO A 170 12.17 2.89 -13.10
CA PRO A 170 11.55 3.66 -12.05
C PRO A 170 12.05 5.11 -12.02
N VAL A 171 11.28 5.98 -11.40
CA VAL A 171 11.70 7.34 -11.07
C VAL A 171 12.91 7.26 -10.14
N THR A 172 13.93 8.04 -10.45
CA THR A 172 15.07 8.26 -9.56
C THR A 172 14.84 9.53 -8.76
N TRP A 173 15.13 9.50 -7.46
CA TRP A 173 14.87 10.60 -6.55
C TRP A 173 16.13 11.02 -5.81
N THR A 174 16.37 12.32 -5.73
CA THR A 174 17.40 12.95 -4.90
C THR A 174 16.75 14.04 -4.06
N ALA A 175 17.21 14.18 -2.81
CA ALA A 175 16.83 15.28 -1.93
C ALA A 175 18.09 15.94 -1.37
N GLU A 176 18.08 17.27 -1.32
CA GLU A 176 19.14 18.09 -0.74
C GLU A 176 18.49 19.13 0.18
N ALA A 177 18.96 19.27 1.42
CA ALA A 177 18.59 20.41 2.26
C ALA A 177 19.34 21.66 1.78
N LEU A 178 18.63 22.77 1.58
CA LEU A 178 19.23 24.03 1.10
C LEU A 178 20.03 24.76 2.19
N ASP A 179 19.69 24.49 3.45
CA ASP A 179 20.42 25.00 4.60
C ASP A 179 21.49 23.99 5.03
N ALA A 180 22.62 24.49 5.58
CA ALA A 180 23.69 23.63 6.04
C ALA A 180 23.18 22.60 7.08
N PRO A 181 23.66 21.35 7.02
CA PRO A 181 23.19 20.32 7.94
C PRO A 181 23.82 20.51 9.33
N ASP A 182 23.05 20.24 10.38
CA ASP A 182 23.54 20.26 11.76
C ASP A 182 24.59 19.17 11.97
N PRO A 183 25.54 19.31 12.92
CA PRO A 183 26.47 18.24 13.27
C PRO A 183 25.73 16.94 13.65
N ILE A 184 26.20 15.79 13.16
CA ILE A 184 25.61 14.49 13.51
C ILE A 184 25.82 14.24 15.00
N ARG A 185 24.72 14.16 15.76
CA ARG A 185 24.71 13.88 17.20
C ARG A 185 23.48 13.05 17.52
N HIS A 186 23.67 11.97 18.28
CA HIS A 186 22.57 11.16 18.81
C HIS A 186 22.56 11.28 20.32
N GLY A 187 21.50 11.90 20.85
CA GLY A 187 21.29 12.06 22.30
C GLY A 187 20.44 10.93 22.87
N ASP A 188 20.69 10.57 24.13
CA ASP A 188 19.95 9.50 24.84
C ASP A 188 18.43 9.73 24.82
N ALA A 189 17.99 10.94 25.18
CA ALA A 189 16.57 11.31 25.19
C ALA A 189 15.94 11.35 23.79
N GLU A 190 16.70 11.79 22.78
CA GLU A 190 16.23 11.83 21.39
C GLU A 190 16.03 10.41 20.84
N THR A 191 17.01 9.52 21.04
CA THR A 191 16.90 8.12 20.66
C THR A 191 15.73 7.45 21.40
N ALA A 192 15.52 7.76 22.68
CA ALA A 192 14.38 7.24 23.44
C ALA A 192 13.04 7.69 22.86
N ALA A 193 12.89 8.97 22.48
CA ALA A 193 11.69 9.49 21.86
C ALA A 193 11.40 8.81 20.50
N ARG A 194 12.42 8.63 19.66
CA ARG A 194 12.29 7.96 18.35
C ARG A 194 11.89 6.48 18.46
N LEU A 195 12.43 5.76 19.45
CA LEU A 195 12.03 4.38 19.73
C LEU A 195 10.57 4.29 20.18
N ARG A 196 10.11 5.22 21.02
CA ARG A 196 8.70 5.29 21.43
C ARG A 196 7.77 5.68 20.28
N ALA A 197 8.19 6.56 19.38
CA ALA A 197 7.45 6.88 18.16
C ALA A 197 7.29 5.62 17.28
N ALA A 198 8.37 4.84 17.09
CA ALA A 198 8.28 3.57 16.39
C ALA A 198 7.28 2.61 17.06
N ALA A 199 7.32 2.48 18.39
CA ALA A 199 6.37 1.64 19.14
C ALA A 199 4.91 2.11 18.99
N ALA A 200 4.65 3.42 19.06
CA ALA A 200 3.32 3.99 18.86
C ALA A 200 2.79 3.73 17.44
N TRP A 201 3.65 3.87 16.43
CA TRP A 201 3.27 3.58 15.06
C TRP A 201 2.97 2.09 14.84
N MET A 202 3.78 1.19 15.41
CA MET A 202 3.52 -0.25 15.39
C MET A 202 2.14 -0.60 15.95
N ARG A 203 1.74 0.00 17.09
CA ARG A 203 0.40 -0.20 17.67
C ARG A 203 -0.71 0.25 16.71
N THR A 204 -0.51 1.39 16.05
CA THR A 204 -1.48 1.91 15.06
C THR A 204 -1.64 0.96 13.88
N MET A 205 -0.53 0.43 13.33
CA MET A 205 -0.58 -0.49 12.19
C MET A 205 -1.31 -1.79 12.53
N PHE A 206 -1.02 -2.38 13.70
CA PHE A 206 -1.63 -3.64 14.16
C PHE A 206 -3.03 -3.46 14.75
N ALA A 207 -3.49 -2.23 14.94
CA ALA A 207 -4.92 -1.97 15.16
C ALA A 207 -5.75 -2.14 13.88
N ILE A 208 -5.11 -2.15 12.69
CA ILE A 208 -5.77 -2.22 11.38
C ILE A 208 -5.66 -3.63 10.80
N VAL A 209 -4.46 -4.19 10.76
CA VAL A 209 -4.22 -5.53 10.21
C VAL A 209 -4.32 -6.60 11.31
N PRO A 210 -4.82 -7.80 11.00
CA PRO A 210 -5.27 -8.25 9.68
C PRO A 210 -6.62 -7.62 9.30
N LEU A 211 -6.80 -7.36 8.00
CA LEU A 211 -8.07 -6.90 7.47
C LEU A 211 -9.14 -7.98 7.61
N ALA A 212 -10.36 -7.51 7.89
CA ALA A 212 -11.52 -8.37 7.86
C ALA A 212 -11.74 -8.94 6.45
N VAL A 213 -12.15 -10.21 6.41
CA VAL A 213 -12.63 -10.90 5.22
C VAL A 213 -14.13 -11.08 5.41
N GLY A 214 -14.91 -10.83 4.35
CA GLY A 214 -16.36 -10.99 4.42
C GLY A 214 -16.78 -12.44 4.71
N THR A 215 -18.02 -12.63 5.11
CA THR A 215 -18.62 -13.96 5.32
C THR A 215 -19.22 -14.49 4.01
N ARG A 216 -19.13 -15.81 3.76
CA ARG A 216 -19.82 -16.44 2.61
C ARG A 216 -21.32 -16.49 2.89
N ALA A 217 -22.13 -16.23 1.87
CA ALA A 217 -23.59 -16.20 1.97
C ALA A 217 -24.25 -17.56 2.27
N THR A 218 -23.50 -18.66 2.33
CA THR A 218 -23.99 -20.01 2.66
C THR A 218 -24.15 -20.26 4.16
N ASP A 219 -23.81 -19.29 5.02
CA ASP A 219 -24.17 -19.33 6.43
C ASP A 219 -25.68 -19.05 6.57
N ASP A 220 -26.49 -20.08 6.31
CA ASP A 220 -27.97 -20.16 6.30
C ASP A 220 -28.67 -19.74 7.64
N HIS A 221 -27.96 -19.05 8.54
CA HIS A 221 -28.44 -18.64 9.87
C HIS A 221 -28.40 -17.13 10.12
N ALA A 222 -28.18 -16.29 9.11
CA ALA A 222 -28.46 -14.86 9.22
C ALA A 222 -29.94 -14.59 8.88
N LEU A 223 -30.82 -14.76 9.87
CA LEU A 223 -32.22 -14.34 9.81
C LEU A 223 -32.32 -12.86 9.39
N GLY A 224 -32.63 -12.59 8.12
CA GLY A 224 -33.25 -11.34 7.65
C GLY A 224 -32.40 -10.06 7.66
N HIS A 225 -31.09 -10.14 7.90
CA HIS A 225 -30.18 -9.01 7.76
C HIS A 225 -29.11 -9.33 6.72
N GLU A 226 -29.17 -8.68 5.55
CA GLU A 226 -28.02 -8.59 4.66
C GLU A 226 -26.88 -7.94 5.46
N THR A 227 -25.86 -8.70 5.81
CA THR A 227 -24.65 -8.14 6.39
C THR A 227 -23.90 -7.39 5.30
N ASP A 228 -23.60 -6.10 5.52
CA ASP A 228 -22.84 -5.22 4.60
C ASP A 228 -21.43 -5.74 4.24
N TYR A 229 -20.98 -6.84 4.84
CA TYR A 229 -19.64 -7.45 4.70
C TYR A 229 -19.69 -8.87 4.11
N ALA A 230 -20.24 -9.04 2.91
CA ALA A 230 -20.19 -10.31 2.19
C ALA A 230 -18.81 -10.56 1.55
N ALA A 231 -18.34 -11.82 1.58
CA ALA A 231 -17.18 -12.27 0.82
C ALA A 231 -17.44 -12.21 -0.70
N ASN A 232 -16.38 -12.30 -1.50
CA ASN A 232 -16.45 -12.44 -2.96
C ASN A 232 -17.14 -11.25 -3.66
N GLY A 233 -17.12 -10.08 -3.02
CA GLY A 233 -17.66 -8.83 -3.55
C GLY A 233 -16.76 -7.65 -3.24
N PHE A 234 -17.10 -6.51 -3.82
CA PHE A 234 -16.42 -5.23 -3.60
C PHE A 234 -17.32 -4.25 -2.85
N ALA A 235 -16.73 -3.44 -1.99
CA ALA A 235 -17.37 -2.25 -1.43
C ALA A 235 -17.54 -1.18 -2.53
N ALA A 236 -18.44 -0.22 -2.28
CA ALA A 236 -18.60 0.92 -3.17
C ALA A 236 -17.26 1.66 -3.36
N PRO A 237 -16.88 2.03 -4.60
CA PRO A 237 -15.70 2.84 -4.82
C PRO A 237 -15.78 4.17 -4.07
N TYR A 238 -14.64 4.66 -3.58
CA TYR A 238 -14.56 5.96 -2.90
C TYR A 238 -13.28 6.72 -3.27
N GLN A 239 -13.42 8.03 -3.45
CA GLN A 239 -12.28 8.94 -3.62
C GLN A 239 -11.62 9.19 -2.27
N VAL A 240 -10.29 9.15 -2.22
CA VAL A 240 -9.57 9.49 -0.98
C VAL A 240 -9.82 10.97 -0.63
N PRO A 241 -10.34 11.27 0.57
CA PRO A 241 -10.56 12.65 1.02
C PRO A 241 -9.24 13.36 1.38
N ASP A 242 -9.30 14.69 1.51
CA ASP A 242 -8.14 15.52 1.89
C ASP A 242 -7.69 15.25 3.34
N ALA A 243 -8.64 15.10 4.26
CA ALA A 243 -8.41 14.55 5.58
C ALA A 243 -8.48 13.03 5.47
N ASN A 244 -7.32 12.38 5.38
CA ASN A 244 -7.22 10.93 5.24
C ASN A 244 -6.33 10.35 6.31
N PHE A 245 -6.71 9.16 6.77
CA PHE A 245 -5.90 8.42 7.70
C PHE A 245 -4.80 7.66 6.95
N GLY A 246 -3.57 7.86 7.40
CA GLY A 246 -2.37 7.26 6.86
C GLY A 246 -1.84 7.89 5.57
N TRP A 247 -0.83 7.24 4.98
CA TRP A 247 -0.17 7.71 3.76
C TRP A 247 -0.93 7.27 2.51
N SER A 248 -2.23 7.58 2.47
CA SER A 248 -3.13 7.26 1.36
C SER A 248 -2.98 8.26 0.22
N ALA A 249 -2.99 7.78 -1.02
CA ALA A 249 -2.85 8.63 -2.21
C ALA A 249 -4.14 9.42 -2.45
N ARG A 250 -4.11 10.75 -2.30
CA ARG A 250 -5.25 11.63 -2.62
C ARG A 250 -5.75 11.46 -4.05
N ASP A 251 -4.84 11.17 -4.98
CA ASP A 251 -5.11 11.04 -6.41
C ASP A 251 -5.75 9.71 -6.80
N ALA A 252 -5.93 8.79 -5.86
CA ALA A 252 -6.50 7.48 -6.10
C ALA A 252 -7.95 7.40 -5.61
N CYS A 253 -8.79 6.78 -6.43
CA CYS A 253 -10.04 6.18 -6.01
C CYS A 253 -9.79 4.69 -5.71
N TYR A 254 -10.38 4.17 -4.64
CA TYR A 254 -10.24 2.78 -4.23
C TYR A 254 -11.58 2.04 -4.25
N SER A 255 -11.52 0.73 -4.45
CA SER A 255 -12.60 -0.19 -4.11
C SER A 255 -11.99 -1.45 -3.52
N TYR A 256 -12.28 -1.71 -2.24
CA TYR A 256 -11.79 -2.89 -1.54
C TYR A 256 -12.80 -4.02 -1.64
N GLY A 257 -12.30 -5.24 -1.79
CA GLY A 257 -13.07 -6.46 -1.75
C GLY A 257 -12.36 -7.52 -0.92
N SER A 258 -13.00 -8.67 -0.82
CA SER A 258 -12.39 -9.86 -0.24
C SER A 258 -12.75 -11.08 -1.06
N PHE A 259 -11.94 -12.13 -0.94
CA PHE A 259 -12.25 -13.42 -1.53
C PHE A 259 -12.24 -14.51 -0.46
N VAL A 260 -13.11 -15.50 -0.62
CA VAL A 260 -13.11 -16.79 0.06
C VAL A 260 -13.48 -17.83 -0.98
N LEU A 261 -12.52 -18.65 -1.39
CA LEU A 261 -12.65 -19.60 -2.50
C LEU A 261 -12.24 -21.00 -2.06
N ASP A 262 -13.06 -21.98 -2.41
CA ASP A 262 -12.66 -23.38 -2.39
C ASP A 262 -11.70 -23.69 -3.57
N ASP A 263 -11.02 -24.84 -3.50
CA ASP A 263 -9.97 -25.19 -4.46
C ASP A 263 -10.47 -25.34 -5.91
N ASP A 264 -11.76 -25.63 -6.10
CA ASP A 264 -12.44 -25.80 -7.38
C ASP A 264 -13.35 -24.62 -7.75
N GLU A 265 -13.23 -23.48 -7.08
CA GLU A 265 -13.98 -22.25 -7.37
C GLU A 265 -13.13 -21.18 -8.05
N ALA A 266 -13.81 -20.29 -8.78
CA ALA A 266 -13.23 -19.08 -9.32
C ALA A 266 -14.16 -17.89 -9.06
N LEU A 267 -13.57 -16.74 -8.77
CA LEU A 267 -14.26 -15.46 -8.74
C LEU A 267 -14.07 -14.76 -10.09
N VAL A 268 -15.14 -14.66 -10.86
CA VAL A 268 -15.19 -13.88 -12.10
C VAL A 268 -15.51 -12.44 -11.73
N ILE A 269 -14.62 -11.52 -12.08
CA ILE A 269 -14.75 -10.10 -11.78
C ILE A 269 -14.88 -9.35 -13.11
N THR A 270 -15.98 -8.63 -13.28
CA THR A 270 -16.22 -7.78 -14.45
C THR A 270 -16.08 -6.32 -14.05
N HIS A 271 -15.15 -5.63 -14.71
CA HIS A 271 -14.83 -4.23 -14.48
C HIS A 271 -14.92 -3.45 -15.78
N ARG A 272 -15.50 -2.25 -15.76
CA ARG A 272 -15.40 -1.28 -16.87
C ARG A 272 -14.46 -0.16 -16.46
N PRO A 273 -13.24 -0.08 -17.02
CA PRO A 273 -12.31 0.99 -16.69
C PRO A 273 -12.90 2.36 -17.02
N PRO A 274 -12.90 3.32 -16.07
CA PRO A 274 -13.23 4.70 -16.38
C PRO A 274 -12.05 5.37 -17.11
N PRO A 275 -12.25 6.55 -17.73
CA PRO A 275 -11.15 7.43 -18.06
C PRO A 275 -10.33 7.71 -16.79
N CYS A 276 -9.09 7.26 -16.80
CA CYS A 276 -8.13 7.41 -15.71
C CYS A 276 -6.71 7.23 -16.26
N ARG A 277 -5.72 7.71 -15.51
CA ARG A 277 -4.32 7.66 -15.94
C ARG A 277 -3.69 6.29 -15.73
N PHE A 278 -4.14 5.59 -14.71
CA PHE A 278 -3.70 4.25 -14.35
C PHE A 278 -4.80 3.56 -13.56
N TRP A 279 -4.96 2.25 -13.74
CA TRP A 279 -5.73 1.43 -12.84
C TRP A 279 -5.09 0.07 -12.66
N ASN A 280 -5.31 -0.54 -11.50
CA ASN A 280 -4.98 -1.94 -11.27
C ASN A 280 -5.90 -2.61 -10.26
N LEU A 281 -5.84 -3.94 -10.25
CA LEU A 281 -6.37 -4.82 -9.21
C LEU A 281 -5.20 -5.60 -8.60
N VAL A 282 -5.09 -5.62 -7.28
CA VAL A 282 -4.09 -6.41 -6.54
C VAL A 282 -4.79 -7.39 -5.61
N VAL A 283 -4.27 -8.62 -5.55
CA VAL A 283 -4.67 -9.68 -4.62
C VAL A 283 -3.72 -9.68 -3.43
N TRP A 284 -4.27 -9.59 -2.22
CA TRP A 284 -3.52 -9.60 -0.97
C TRP A 284 -3.90 -10.75 -0.07
N ASN A 285 -2.97 -11.15 0.80
CA ASN A 285 -3.34 -11.82 2.04
C ASN A 285 -4.03 -10.84 3.01
N GLN A 286 -4.49 -11.32 4.17
CA GLN A 286 -5.17 -10.48 5.15
C GLN A 286 -4.29 -9.37 5.77
N PHE A 287 -2.98 -9.39 5.56
CA PHE A 287 -2.05 -8.37 6.03
C PHE A 287 -1.71 -7.32 4.96
N MET A 288 -2.51 -7.24 3.89
CA MET A 288 -2.34 -6.27 2.81
C MET A 288 -0.97 -6.38 2.10
N ALA A 289 -0.50 -7.62 1.97
CA ALA A 289 0.77 -7.95 1.35
C ALA A 289 0.56 -8.96 0.21
N THR A 290 1.34 -8.80 -0.86
CA THR A 290 1.40 -9.74 -1.99
C THR A 290 2.83 -10.01 -2.45
N TYR A 291 2.95 -10.78 -3.53
CA TYR A 291 4.22 -11.08 -4.18
C TYR A 291 4.44 -10.17 -5.39
N GLY A 292 5.70 -10.07 -5.82
CA GLY A 292 6.06 -9.22 -6.94
C GLY A 292 5.60 -9.80 -8.29
N PRO A 293 5.54 -8.97 -9.35
CA PRO A 293 5.13 -9.38 -10.69
C PRO A 293 6.07 -10.42 -11.33
N ALA A 294 7.31 -10.53 -10.85
CA ALA A 294 8.26 -11.57 -11.28
C ALA A 294 8.04 -12.94 -10.62
N ASP A 295 7.34 -12.98 -9.49
CA ASP A 295 7.14 -14.19 -8.70
C ASP A 295 5.81 -14.88 -9.05
N ALA A 296 4.73 -14.11 -9.20
CA ALA A 296 3.40 -14.64 -9.51
C ALA A 296 2.46 -13.58 -10.10
N ARG A 297 1.43 -14.04 -10.81
CA ARG A 297 0.39 -13.18 -11.39
C ARG A 297 -0.75 -12.95 -10.38
N CYS A 298 -0.48 -12.12 -9.38
CA CYS A 298 -1.40 -11.74 -8.31
C CYS A 298 -1.92 -10.30 -8.43
N SER A 299 -1.75 -9.70 -9.61
CA SER A 299 -2.30 -8.40 -9.97
C SER A 299 -2.44 -8.25 -11.48
N ILE A 300 -3.25 -7.28 -11.89
CA ILE A 300 -3.41 -6.88 -13.28
C ILE A 300 -3.68 -5.39 -13.36
N ASN A 301 -3.22 -4.74 -14.43
CA ASN A 301 -3.37 -3.31 -14.63
C ASN A 301 -3.87 -2.99 -16.05
N GLY A 302 -4.15 -1.72 -16.32
CA GLY A 302 -4.64 -1.28 -17.63
C GLY A 302 -3.69 -1.54 -18.81
N HIS A 303 -2.40 -1.75 -18.56
CA HIS A 303 -1.43 -2.08 -19.61
C HIS A 303 -1.46 -3.57 -20.01
N SER A 304 -1.67 -4.46 -19.03
CA SER A 304 -1.59 -5.91 -19.21
C SER A 304 -2.95 -6.61 -19.37
N ALA A 305 -4.05 -5.91 -19.11
CA ALA A 305 -5.40 -6.45 -19.25
C ALA A 305 -5.82 -6.63 -20.71
N ALA A 306 -6.29 -7.83 -21.06
CA ALA A 306 -7.02 -8.09 -22.28
C ALA A 306 -8.46 -7.58 -22.13
N VAL A 307 -8.87 -6.69 -23.04
CA VAL A 307 -10.16 -6.00 -22.98
C VAL A 307 -11.19 -6.77 -23.82
N ASN A 308 -12.41 -6.86 -23.32
CA ASN A 308 -13.57 -7.40 -24.05
C ASN A 308 -13.96 -6.44 -25.20
N SER A 309 -14.71 -6.95 -26.18
CA SER A 309 -15.22 -6.23 -27.34
C SER A 309 -16.09 -5.01 -26.99
N ASP A 310 -16.74 -5.04 -25.82
CA ASP A 310 -17.56 -3.96 -25.28
C ASP A 310 -16.77 -2.93 -24.45
N GLY A 311 -15.45 -3.11 -24.31
CA GLY A 311 -14.58 -2.24 -23.52
C GLY A 311 -14.51 -2.58 -22.01
N SER A 312 -15.21 -3.61 -21.54
CA SER A 312 -15.04 -4.13 -20.18
C SER A 312 -13.81 -5.04 -20.08
N VAL A 313 -13.45 -5.42 -18.86
CA VAL A 313 -12.38 -6.38 -18.55
C VAL A 313 -12.96 -7.46 -17.64
N THR A 314 -12.85 -8.70 -18.08
CA THR A 314 -13.15 -9.88 -17.25
C THR A 314 -11.85 -10.39 -16.63
N ILE A 315 -11.83 -10.57 -15.32
CA ILE A 315 -10.71 -11.09 -14.54
C ILE A 315 -11.15 -12.38 -13.87
N VAL A 316 -10.32 -13.42 -13.91
CA VAL A 316 -10.64 -14.73 -13.30
C VAL A 316 -9.65 -14.98 -12.18
N LEU A 317 -10.10 -14.80 -10.94
CA LEU A 317 -9.33 -15.10 -9.74
C LEU A 317 -9.60 -16.54 -9.30
N SER A 318 -8.55 -17.34 -9.12
CA SER A 318 -8.67 -18.72 -8.62
C SER A 318 -7.45 -19.11 -7.79
N ARG A 319 -7.46 -20.31 -7.20
CA ARG A 319 -6.31 -20.84 -6.45
C ARG A 319 -5.00 -20.77 -7.26
N GLY A 320 -5.08 -21.16 -8.53
CA GLY A 320 -3.96 -21.16 -9.47
C GLY A 320 -4.15 -20.16 -10.62
N VAL A 321 -3.36 -20.33 -11.68
CA VAL A 321 -3.55 -19.62 -12.95
C VAL A 321 -4.47 -20.44 -13.84
N SER A 322 -5.58 -19.84 -14.25
CA SER A 322 -6.54 -20.41 -15.20
C SER A 322 -6.14 -20.09 -16.66
N HIS A 323 -6.90 -20.59 -17.63
CA HIS A 323 -6.66 -20.33 -19.05
C HIS A 323 -7.01 -18.91 -19.50
N HIS A 324 -7.76 -18.15 -18.70
CA HIS A 324 -8.17 -16.81 -19.08
C HIS A 324 -6.96 -15.87 -19.23
N PRO A 325 -6.89 -15.02 -20.27
CA PRO A 325 -5.78 -14.10 -20.47
C PRO A 325 -5.59 -13.11 -19.33
N ASN A 326 -6.63 -12.84 -18.53
CA ASN A 326 -6.59 -12.00 -17.32
C ASN A 326 -6.68 -12.83 -16.02
N SER A 327 -6.19 -14.07 -16.02
CA SER A 327 -6.21 -14.89 -14.81
C SER A 327 -5.28 -14.32 -13.72
N LEU A 328 -5.78 -14.32 -12.48
CA LEU A 328 -5.03 -14.04 -11.27
C LEU A 328 -5.04 -15.23 -10.33
N THR A 329 -3.95 -15.44 -9.59
CA THR A 329 -3.86 -16.47 -8.55
C THR A 329 -4.02 -15.87 -7.16
N THR A 330 -4.77 -16.56 -6.29
CA THR A 330 -4.78 -16.30 -4.84
C THR A 330 -3.51 -16.78 -4.14
N LEU A 331 -2.50 -17.25 -4.89
CA LEU A 331 -1.26 -17.83 -4.37
C LEU A 331 -1.51 -19.03 -3.44
N GLY A 332 -2.63 -19.72 -3.64
CA GLY A 332 -3.08 -20.81 -2.77
C GLY A 332 -3.65 -20.37 -1.42
N TYR A 333 -3.85 -19.08 -1.17
CA TYR A 333 -4.63 -18.63 -0.02
C TYR A 333 -6.10 -18.96 -0.25
N PRO A 334 -6.82 -19.54 0.73
CA PRO A 334 -8.25 -19.81 0.64
C PRO A 334 -9.08 -18.53 0.83
N ARG A 335 -8.49 -17.50 1.45
CA ARG A 335 -9.12 -16.21 1.68
C ARG A 335 -8.11 -15.07 1.70
N GLY A 336 -8.59 -13.86 1.45
CA GLY A 336 -7.76 -12.66 1.46
C GLY A 336 -8.53 -11.43 0.98
N ASN A 337 -7.79 -10.39 0.60
CA ASN A 337 -8.34 -9.10 0.22
C ASN A 337 -8.01 -8.74 -1.23
N LEU A 338 -8.85 -7.89 -1.81
CA LEU A 338 -8.73 -7.37 -3.16
C LEU A 338 -8.74 -5.86 -3.11
N ALA A 339 -7.94 -5.22 -3.95
CA ALA A 339 -7.95 -3.76 -4.04
C ALA A 339 -7.85 -3.29 -5.47
N PHE A 340 -8.92 -2.65 -5.93
CA PHE A 340 -8.85 -1.79 -7.11
C PHE A 340 -8.33 -0.41 -6.75
N ARG A 341 -7.56 0.16 -7.68
CA ARG A 341 -7.13 1.55 -7.66
C ARG A 341 -7.37 2.17 -9.03
N TRP A 342 -7.86 3.39 -9.05
CA TRP A 342 -7.94 4.23 -10.25
C TRP A 342 -7.31 5.59 -9.94
N PHE A 343 -6.35 6.01 -10.75
CA PHE A 343 -5.63 7.26 -10.56
C PHE A 343 -6.14 8.35 -11.48
N LEU A 344 -6.41 9.53 -10.91
CA LEU A 344 -6.84 10.73 -11.63
C LEU A 344 -8.04 10.44 -12.54
N THR A 345 -9.08 9.86 -11.96
CA THR A 345 -10.35 9.65 -12.65
C THR A 345 -11.25 10.86 -12.47
N ASP A 346 -11.95 11.25 -13.53
CA ASP A 346 -12.86 12.40 -13.52
C ASP A 346 -14.22 12.07 -12.87
N GLU A 347 -14.56 10.79 -12.79
CA GLU A 347 -15.85 10.30 -12.29
C GLU A 347 -15.63 9.14 -11.31
N LEU A 348 -16.54 8.97 -10.36
CA LEU A 348 -16.47 7.84 -9.46
C LEU A 348 -16.64 6.53 -10.26
N PRO A 349 -15.67 5.59 -10.22
CA PRO A 349 -15.76 4.35 -10.98
C PRO A 349 -16.99 3.53 -10.58
N ALA A 350 -17.52 2.75 -11.52
CA ALA A 350 -18.55 1.77 -11.18
C ALA A 350 -17.98 0.65 -10.30
N ARG A 351 -18.77 0.19 -9.33
CA ARG A 351 -18.42 -0.97 -8.50
C ARG A 351 -18.19 -2.20 -9.41
N PRO A 352 -17.06 -2.90 -9.31
CA PRO A 352 -16.84 -4.14 -10.06
C PRO A 352 -17.92 -5.18 -9.73
N ALA A 353 -18.46 -5.84 -10.76
CA ALA A 353 -19.41 -6.93 -10.59
C ALA A 353 -18.65 -8.24 -10.37
N THR A 354 -19.19 -9.13 -9.54
CA THR A 354 -18.56 -10.41 -9.22
C THR A 354 -19.55 -11.56 -9.35
N GLU A 355 -19.04 -12.70 -9.78
CA GLU A 355 -19.77 -13.96 -9.84
C GLU A 355 -18.85 -15.10 -9.37
N LEU A 356 -19.31 -15.87 -8.39
CA LEU A 356 -18.63 -17.07 -7.93
C LEU A 356 -19.12 -18.26 -8.75
N VAL A 357 -18.19 -18.97 -9.40
CA VAL A 357 -18.49 -20.09 -10.29
C VAL A 357 -17.57 -21.28 -10.01
N PRO A 358 -17.97 -22.51 -10.38
CA PRO A 358 -17.01 -23.61 -10.51
C PRO A 358 -15.88 -23.21 -11.47
N LEU A 359 -14.63 -23.50 -11.11
CA LEU A 359 -13.45 -23.18 -11.91
C LEU A 359 -13.54 -23.78 -13.33
N ALA A 360 -14.17 -24.94 -13.46
CA ALA A 360 -14.41 -25.59 -14.75
C ALA A 360 -15.33 -24.79 -15.70
N ASP A 361 -16.19 -23.94 -15.13
CA ASP A 361 -17.15 -23.10 -15.86
C ASP A 361 -16.64 -21.66 -16.05
N ALA A 362 -15.49 -21.32 -15.46
CA ALA A 362 -14.92 -19.99 -15.58
C ALA A 362 -14.56 -19.65 -17.04
N PRO A 363 -14.76 -18.38 -17.48
CA PRO A 363 -14.39 -17.96 -18.83
C PRO A 363 -12.91 -18.23 -19.14
N THR A 364 -12.62 -18.69 -20.35
CA THR A 364 -11.25 -18.97 -20.80
C THR A 364 -10.74 -17.99 -21.85
N ALA A 365 -11.57 -17.06 -22.30
CA ALA A 365 -11.24 -16.06 -23.31
C ALA A 365 -12.01 -14.74 -23.04
N VAL A 366 -11.51 -13.65 -23.61
CA VAL A 366 -12.25 -12.38 -23.68
C VAL A 366 -13.45 -12.50 -24.63
N HIS A 367 -14.49 -11.73 -24.37
CA HIS A 367 -15.75 -11.77 -25.11
C HIS A 367 -15.91 -10.60 -26.09
#